data_AF-C9YV38-F1
#
_entry.id   AF-C9YV38-F1
#
_cell.length_a   1.000
_cell.length_b   1.000
_cell.length_c   1.000
_cell.angle_alpha   90.00
_cell.angle_beta   90.00
_cell.angle_gamma   90.00
#
_symmetry.space_group_name_H-M   'P 1'
#
loop_
_entity.id
_entity.type
_entity.pdbx_description
1 polymer ?
#
loop_
_entity_poly.entity_id
_entity_poly.type
_entity_poly.pdbx_seq_one_letter_code
_entity_poly.pdbx_strand_id
1 'polypeptide(L)'
;MSGSKKYSVSLPEGLAEAVRAQVGPGGFSAYVAEALEQRVAMDKLHDIVTDFETDNDPLSREEVESARAVLRHDRRDTGGAAA
;
A
#
# COMPACT_ATOMS: atom_id res chain seq x y z
N MET A 1 16.46 -0.46 18.74
CA MET A 1 16.29 0.97 19.09
C MET A 1 15.79 1.69 17.84
N SER A 2 14.48 1.72 17.59
CA SER A 2 13.95 2.45 16.42
C SER A 2 13.63 3.87 16.87
N GLY A 3 14.59 4.78 16.73
CA GLY A 3 14.38 6.20 16.97
C GLY A 3 13.81 6.87 15.73
N SER A 4 12.92 7.85 15.90
CA SER A 4 12.44 8.70 14.80
C SER A 4 13.44 9.82 14.52
N LYS A 5 13.88 9.97 13.27
CA LYS A 5 14.66 11.14 12.81
C LYS A 5 13.75 12.08 12.02
N LYS A 6 13.87 13.40 12.27
CA LYS A 6 13.11 14.40 11.52
C LYS A 6 13.78 14.66 10.18
N TYR A 7 13.01 14.55 9.11
CA TYR A 7 13.39 14.94 7.76
C TYR A 7 12.47 16.08 7.32
N SER A 8 13.03 17.13 6.73
CA SER A 8 12.25 18.25 6.18
C SER A 8 12.10 18.05 4.68
N VAL A 9 10.86 18.09 4.19
CA VAL A 9 10.53 17.95 2.77
C VAL A 9 9.48 18.99 2.39
N SER A 10 9.57 19.52 1.17
CA SER A 10 8.56 20.41 0.63
C SER A 10 7.38 19.59 0.08
N LEU A 11 6.16 19.96 0.48
CA LEU A 11 4.92 19.36 0.00
C LEU A 11 4.04 20.45 -0.63
N PRO A 12 3.22 20.13 -1.64
CA PRO A 12 2.20 21.03 -2.12
C PRO A 12 1.26 21.43 -0.97
N GLU A 13 1.03 22.73 -0.79
CA GLU A 13 0.22 23.27 0.31
C GLU A 13 -1.17 22.64 0.35
N GLY A 14 -1.86 22.56 -0.81
CA GLY A 14 -3.19 21.97 -0.88
C GLY A 14 -3.24 20.50 -0.46
N LEU A 15 -2.17 19.73 -0.72
CA LEU A 15 -2.08 18.34 -0.26
C LEU A 15 -1.86 18.27 1.25
N ALA A 16 -0.96 19.09 1.78
CA ALA A 16 -0.67 19.13 3.21
C ALA A 16 -1.93 19.51 4.01
N GLU A 17 -2.67 20.52 3.57
CA GLU A 17 -3.90 20.94 4.23
C GLU A 17 -5.03 19.90 4.12
N ALA A 18 -5.18 19.25 2.96
CA ALA A 18 -6.15 18.16 2.80
C ALA A 18 -5.88 17.01 3.79
N VAL A 19 -4.61 16.60 3.91
CA VAL A 19 -4.23 15.55 4.87
C VAL A 19 -4.47 16.02 6.30
N ARG A 20 -4.08 17.25 6.66
CA ARG A 20 -4.32 17.81 8.01
C ARG A 20 -5.81 17.82 8.37
N ALA A 21 -6.67 18.19 7.42
CA ALA A 21 -8.12 18.18 7.60
C ALA A 21 -8.68 16.76 7.82
N GLN A 22 -8.11 15.76 7.15
CA GLN A 22 -8.54 14.37 7.26
C GLN A 22 -8.10 13.70 8.57
N VAL A 23 -6.86 13.93 9.00
CA VAL A 23 -6.24 13.18 10.12
C VAL A 23 -6.27 13.91 11.46
N GLY A 24 -6.57 15.21 11.43
CA GLY A 24 -6.65 16.04 12.63
C GLY A 24 -5.29 16.37 13.26
N PRO A 25 -5.29 17.04 14.42
CA PRO A 25 -4.08 17.49 15.10
C PRO A 25 -3.23 16.30 15.56
N GLY A 26 -1.94 16.30 15.19
CA GLY A 26 -0.97 15.26 15.57
C GLY A 26 -0.93 14.03 14.65
N GLY A 27 -1.93 13.82 13.78
CA GLY A 27 -1.99 12.67 12.87
C GLY A 27 -1.14 12.81 11.60
N PHE A 28 -0.70 14.03 11.26
CA PHE A 28 -0.03 14.31 9.98
C PHE A 28 1.23 13.48 9.76
N SER A 29 2.12 13.41 10.76
CA SER A 29 3.37 12.66 10.63
C SER A 29 3.15 11.15 10.54
N ALA A 30 2.16 10.61 11.26
CA ALA A 30 1.80 9.20 11.19
C ALA A 30 1.25 8.84 9.81
N TYR A 31 0.33 9.65 9.29
CA TYR A 31 -0.22 9.47 7.95
C TYR A 31 0.85 9.49 6.86
N VAL A 32 1.80 10.44 6.94
CA VAL A 32 2.90 10.51 5.97
C VAL A 32 3.82 9.29 6.09
N ALA A 33 4.10 8.84 7.32
CA ALA A 33 4.91 7.63 7.52
C ALA A 33 4.23 6.39 6.94
N GLU A 34 2.96 6.16 7.24
CA GLU A 34 2.18 5.04 6.71
C GLU A 34 2.08 5.07 5.17
N ALA A 35 1.84 6.26 4.59
CA ALA A 35 1.80 6.42 3.14
C ALA A 35 3.16 6.12 2.49
N LEU A 36 4.27 6.52 3.11
CA LEU A 36 5.61 6.21 2.63
C LEU A 36 5.94 4.72 2.75
N GLU A 37 5.58 4.08 3.87
CA GLU A 37 5.75 2.64 4.07
C GLU A 37 4.98 1.84 3.02
N GLN A 38 3.71 2.20 2.79
CA GLN A 38 2.90 1.59 1.75
C GLN A 38 3.50 1.82 0.36
N ARG A 39 4.00 3.03 0.08
CA ARG A 39 4.60 3.34 -1.21
C ARG A 39 5.85 2.49 -1.47
N VAL A 40 6.76 2.42 -0.49
CA VAL A 40 7.97 1.60 -0.59
C VAL A 40 7.63 0.12 -0.77
N ALA A 41 6.59 -0.38 -0.08
CA ALA A 41 6.14 -1.76 -0.27
C ALA A 41 5.62 -2.02 -1.68
N MET A 42 4.85 -1.08 -2.26
CA MET A 42 4.34 -1.19 -3.63
C MET A 42 5.44 -1.06 -4.68
N ASP A 43 6.43 -0.18 -4.48
CA ASP A 43 7.57 -0.04 -5.39
C ASP A 43 8.38 -1.35 -5.44
N LYS A 44 8.65 -1.97 -4.27
CA LYS A 44 9.30 -3.29 -4.21
C LYS A 44 8.48 -4.39 -4.86
N LEU A 45 7.15 -4.36 -4.69
CA LEU A 45 6.27 -5.32 -5.36
C LEU A 45 6.33 -5.15 -6.88
N HIS A 46 6.36 -3.92 -7.37
CA HIS A 46 6.50 -3.63 -8.79
C HIS A 46 7.83 -4.17 -9.34
N ASP A 47 8.93 -4.02 -8.60
CA ASP A 47 10.22 -4.58 -9.00
C ASP A 47 10.15 -6.11 -9.13
N ILE A 48 9.54 -6.80 -8.15
CA ILE A 48 9.35 -8.26 -8.20
C ILE A 48 8.52 -8.69 -9.42
N VAL A 49 7.44 -7.96 -9.72
CA VAL A 49 6.58 -8.25 -10.88
C VAL A 49 7.34 -8.02 -12.18
N THR A 50 8.11 -6.94 -12.27
CA THR A 50 8.91 -6.61 -13.46
C THR A 50 9.99 -7.67 -13.72
N ASP A 51 10.67 -8.13 -12.67
CA ASP A 51 11.63 -9.23 -12.75
C ASP A 51 10.94 -10.53 -13.22
N PHE A 52 9.74 -10.83 -12.70
CA PHE A 52 8.98 -12.01 -13.12
C PHE A 52 8.56 -11.95 -14.60
N GLU A 53 8.09 -10.80 -15.08
CA GLU A 53 7.69 -10.59 -16.47
C GLU A 53 8.88 -10.58 -17.45
N THR A 54 10.11 -10.47 -16.97
CA THR A 54 11.30 -10.60 -17.83
C THR A 54 11.48 -12.03 -18.33
N ASP A 55 11.15 -13.02 -17.50
CA ASP A 55 11.30 -14.45 -17.80
C ASP A 55 9.99 -15.13 -18.21
N ASN A 56 8.85 -14.49 -17.96
CA ASN A 56 7.51 -15.05 -18.17
C ASN A 56 6.64 -14.12 -19.01
N ASP A 57 5.79 -14.69 -19.86
CA ASP A 57 4.80 -13.90 -20.60
C ASP A 57 3.85 -13.16 -19.63
N PRO A 58 3.32 -12.00 -20.03
CA PRO A 58 2.36 -11.25 -19.22
C PRO A 58 1.16 -12.11 -18.83
N LEU A 59 0.75 -12.04 -17.55
CA LEU A 59 -0.41 -12.76 -17.07
C LEU A 59 -1.67 -12.37 -17.87
N SER A 60 -2.40 -13.36 -18.35
CA SER A 60 -3.65 -13.10 -19.06
C SER A 60 -4.71 -12.57 -18.08
N ARG A 61 -5.66 -11.80 -18.62
CA ARG A 61 -6.78 -11.27 -17.82
C ARG A 61 -7.60 -12.37 -17.14
N GLU A 62 -7.71 -13.54 -17.77
CA GLU A 62 -8.45 -14.69 -17.23
C GLU A 62 -7.73 -15.31 -16.02
N GLU A 63 -6.40 -15.42 -16.08
CA GLU A 63 -5.57 -15.90 -14.97
C GLU A 63 -5.63 -14.95 -13.77
N VAL A 64 -5.55 -13.64 -14.02
CA VAL A 64 -5.65 -12.62 -12.98
C VAL A 64 -7.03 -12.63 -12.32
N GLU A 65 -8.12 -12.74 -13.09
CA GLU A 65 -9.47 -12.80 -12.53
C GLU A 65 -9.72 -14.09 -11.74
N SER A 66 -9.16 -15.22 -12.19
CA SER A 66 -9.21 -16.49 -11.46
C SER A 66 -8.47 -16.40 -10.12
N ALA A 67 -7.25 -15.86 -10.10
CA ALA A 67 -6.48 -15.64 -8.88
C ALA A 67 -7.20 -14.68 -7.90
N ARG A 68 -7.81 -13.60 -8.42
CA ARG A 68 -8.63 -12.68 -7.62
C ARG A 68 -9.85 -13.37 -7.02
N ALA A 69 -10.47 -14.31 -7.74
CA ALA A 69 -11.60 -15.07 -7.23
C ALA A 69 -11.20 -15.93 -6.02
N VAL A 70 -10.03 -16.58 -6.08
CA VAL A 70 -9.47 -17.38 -4.97
C VAL A 70 -9.19 -16.49 -3.75
N LEU A 71 -8.46 -15.37 -3.93
CA LEU A 71 -8.15 -14.45 -2.82
C LEU A 71 -9.40 -13.86 -2.16
N ARG A 72 -10.47 -13.60 -2.94
CA ARG A 72 -11.76 -13.17 -2.39
C ARG A 72 -12.46 -14.28 -1.61
N HIS A 73 -12.28 -15.54 -1.99
CA HIS A 73 -12.86 -16.69 -1.31
C HIS A 73 -12.21 -16.89 0.07
N ASP A 74 -10.88 -16.91 0.13
CA ASP A 74 -10.12 -17.08 1.39
C ASP A 74 -10.45 -15.98 2.42
N ARG A 75 -10.69 -14.74 1.96
CA ARG A 75 -11.12 -13.65 2.83
C ARG A 75 -12.55 -13.81 3.37
N ARG A 76 -13.43 -14.52 2.67
CA ARG A 76 -14.78 -14.85 3.19
C ARG A 76 -14.71 -15.97 4.22
N ASP A 77 -13.83 -16.95 4.03
CA ASP A 77 -13.68 -18.08 4.95
C ASP A 77 -13.04 -17.66 6.29
N THR A 78 -12.13 -16.67 6.26
CA THR A 78 -11.50 -16.12 7.47
C THR A 78 -12.37 -15.11 8.24
N GLY A 79 -13.43 -14.58 7.63
CA GLY A 79 -14.37 -13.63 8.25
C GLY A 79 -15.53 -14.26 9.03
N GLY A 80 -15.64 -15.59 9.06
CA GLY A 80 -16.72 -16.34 9.72
C GLY A 80 -16.50 -16.69 11.20
N ALA A 81 -15.32 -16.36 11.76
CA ALA A 81 -14.96 -16.71 13.14
C ALA A 81 -14.67 -15.45 13.99
N ALA A 82 -15.67 -14.59 14.14
CA ALA A 82 -15.72 -13.60 15.21
C ALA A 82 -17.19 -13.39 15.60
N ALA A 83 -17.66 -14.23 16.53
CA ALA A 83 -18.89 -14.06 17.29
C ALA A 83 -18.56 -14.20 18.78
#